data_AF-A0A8J6XI46-F1
#
_entry.id   AF-A0A8J6XI46-F1
#
_cell.length_a   1.000
_cell.length_b   1.000
_cell.length_c   1.000
_cell.angle_alpha   90.00
_cell.angle_beta   90.00
_cell.angle_gamma   90.00
#
_symmetry.space_group_name_H-M   'P 1'
#
loop_
_entity.id
_entity.type
_entity.pdbx_description
1 polymer ?
#
loop_
_entity_poly.entity_id
_entity_poly.type
_entity_poly.pdbx_seq_one_letter_code
_entity_poly.pdbx_strand_id
1 'polypeptide(L)'
;MTSPFLGFENARITFDVPDGTHTINEVGNVIANTKNKTISAVLKESKDSDKYIEEIQQFAGADGYAILLEGYLVEPQTYPPGVQFLMEGEAEIQLVLGMTEPGRFKLMPAVQSPYVHLVGIDLITPIKGIFRRN
;
A
#
# COMPACT_ATOMS: atom_id res chain seq x y z
N MET A 1 0.25 17.29 11.89
CA MET A 1 1.41 17.96 11.26
C MET A 1 1.42 17.51 9.82
N THR A 2 1.51 18.44 8.88
CA THR A 2 1.53 18.15 7.44
C THR A 2 2.92 17.67 7.03
N SER A 3 2.99 16.69 6.12
CA SER A 3 4.27 16.13 5.66
C SER A 3 5.05 17.14 4.81
N PRO A 4 6.39 17.25 4.95
CA PRO A 4 7.21 18.10 4.09
C PRO A 4 7.39 17.52 2.67
N PHE A 5 6.91 16.29 2.44
CA PHE A 5 6.96 15.61 1.15
C PHE A 5 5.64 15.69 0.37
N LEU A 6 4.67 16.45 0.87
CA LEU A 6 3.38 16.64 0.21
C LEU A 6 3.59 17.31 -1.16
N GLY A 7 2.95 16.76 -2.20
CA GLY A 7 3.09 17.17 -3.60
C GLY A 7 4.15 16.38 -4.38
N PHE A 8 4.88 15.47 -3.73
CA PHE A 8 5.80 14.55 -4.39
C PHE A 8 5.26 13.12 -4.51
N GLU A 9 4.10 12.83 -3.92
CA GLU A 9 3.46 11.52 -4.01
C GLU A 9 3.14 11.14 -5.46
N ASN A 10 3.37 9.86 -5.78
CA ASN A 10 2.95 9.27 -7.05
C ASN A 10 1.99 8.09 -6.84
N ALA A 11 1.59 7.82 -5.59
CA ALA A 11 0.69 6.74 -5.26
C ALA A 11 -0.30 7.17 -4.18
N ARG A 12 -1.57 6.81 -4.37
CA ARG A 12 -2.63 6.90 -3.37
C ARG A 12 -3.24 5.53 -3.18
N ILE A 13 -3.29 5.04 -1.94
CA ILE A 13 -3.80 3.72 -1.59
C ILE A 13 -4.87 3.88 -0.51
N THR A 14 -6.04 3.29 -0.72
CA THR A 14 -7.18 3.34 0.21
C THR A 14 -7.48 1.94 0.74
N PHE A 15 -7.47 1.82 2.05
CA PHE A 15 -7.70 0.58 2.78
C PHE A 15 -9.03 0.62 3.53
N ASP A 16 -9.79 -0.47 3.48
CA ASP A 16 -11.01 -0.66 4.28
C ASP A 16 -10.66 -1.24 5.65
N VAL A 17 -10.44 -0.37 6.62
CA VAL A 17 -9.95 -0.78 7.95
C VAL A 17 -11.13 -1.01 8.90
N PRO A 18 -11.21 -2.14 9.62
CA PRO A 18 -12.23 -2.36 10.64
C PRO A 18 -12.22 -1.26 11.69
N ASP A 19 -13.38 -0.68 12.00
CA ASP A 19 -13.48 0.45 12.93
C ASP A 19 -13.72 0.05 14.40
N GLY A 20 -13.77 -1.26 14.67
CA GLY A 20 -14.02 -1.83 15.98
C GLY A 20 -15.50 -1.97 16.35
N THR A 21 -16.41 -1.60 15.44
CA THR A 21 -17.85 -1.81 15.60
C THR A 21 -18.37 -2.89 14.66
N HIS A 22 -19.53 -3.46 15.00
CA HIS A 22 -20.15 -4.53 14.23
C HIS A 22 -21.64 -4.30 14.06
N THR A 23 -22.18 -4.74 12.94
CA THR A 23 -23.62 -4.82 12.67
C THR A 23 -24.03 -6.27 12.51
N ILE A 24 -25.28 -6.59 12.86
CA ILE A 24 -25.85 -7.92 12.64
C ILE A 24 -26.68 -7.83 11.36
N ASN A 25 -26.37 -8.67 10.38
CA ASN A 25 -27.14 -8.71 9.14
C ASN A 25 -28.51 -9.40 9.35
N GLU A 26 -29.36 -9.39 8.32
CA GLU A 26 -30.71 -9.98 8.37
C GLU A 26 -30.74 -11.48 8.68
N VAL A 27 -29.61 -12.17 8.54
CA VAL A 27 -29.43 -13.61 8.77
C VAL A 27 -28.76 -13.90 10.12
N GLY A 28 -28.49 -12.88 10.93
CA GLY A 28 -27.86 -13.02 12.25
C GLY A 28 -26.33 -13.07 12.24
N ASN A 29 -25.67 -12.88 11.09
CA ASN A 29 -24.22 -12.85 11.00
C ASN A 29 -23.67 -11.49 11.45
N VAL A 30 -22.59 -11.52 12.24
CA VAL A 30 -21.85 -10.33 12.65
C VAL A 30 -20.94 -9.87 11.51
N ILE A 31 -21.17 -8.66 11.01
CA ILE A 31 -20.36 -8.00 9.99
C ILE A 31 -19.57 -6.88 10.66
N ALA A 32 -18.25 -6.85 10.47
CA ALA A 32 -17.43 -5.74 10.93
C ALA A 32 -17.66 -4.51 10.06
N ASN A 33 -17.92 -3.37 10.69
CA ASN A 33 -17.96 -2.10 9.99
C ASN A 33 -16.52 -1.67 9.66
N THR A 34 -16.36 -1.07 8.48
CA THR A 34 -15.06 -0.59 8.00
C THR A 34 -15.09 0.93 7.84
N LYS A 35 -13.90 1.54 7.91
CA LYS A 35 -13.64 2.94 7.58
C LYS A 35 -12.48 3.01 6.60
N ASN A 36 -12.66 3.85 5.59
CA ASN A 36 -11.64 4.06 4.58
C ASN A 36 -10.48 4.84 5.19
N LYS A 37 -9.27 4.31 5.01
CA LYS A 37 -8.01 4.95 5.37
C LYS A 37 -7.16 5.10 4.12
N THR A 38 -6.97 6.34 3.69
CA THR A 38 -6.15 6.65 2.53
C THR A 38 -4.75 7.04 2.98
N ILE A 39 -3.75 6.48 2.30
CA ILE A 39 -2.34 6.85 2.44
C ILE A 39 -1.81 7.31 1.08
N SER A 40 -0.89 8.26 1.11
CA SER A 40 -0.13 8.75 -0.04
C SER A 40 1.33 8.34 0.12
N ALA A 41 1.96 7.92 -0.96
CA ALA A 41 3.34 7.44 -0.95
C ALA A 41 4.11 7.84 -2.21
N VAL A 42 5.44 7.84 -2.09
CA VAL A 42 6.35 7.79 -3.24
C VAL A 42 6.78 6.34 -3.40
N LEU A 43 6.40 5.71 -4.50
CA LEU A 43 6.68 4.32 -4.83
C LEU A 43 7.47 4.23 -6.13
N LYS A 44 8.38 3.26 -6.18
CA LYS A 44 9.11 2.84 -7.38
C LYS A 44 9.09 1.33 -7.49
N GLU A 45 9.34 0.82 -8.68
CA GLU A 45 9.56 -0.61 -8.88
C GLU A 45 10.80 -1.08 -8.11
N SER A 46 10.64 -2.16 -7.36
CA SER A 46 11.73 -2.78 -6.60
C SER A 46 12.63 -3.57 -7.52
N LYS A 47 13.94 -3.58 -7.25
CA LYS A 47 14.91 -4.39 -8.01
C LYS A 47 14.70 -5.89 -7.85
N ASP A 48 13.97 -6.31 -6.80
CA ASP A 48 13.64 -7.71 -6.53
C ASP A 48 12.28 -8.12 -7.14
N SER A 49 11.67 -7.29 -8.01
CA SER A 49 10.36 -7.56 -8.64
C SER A 49 10.35 -8.94 -9.33
N ASP A 50 11.41 -9.28 -10.06
CA ASP A 50 11.55 -10.55 -10.78
C ASP A 50 11.47 -11.80 -9.89
N LYS A 51 11.89 -11.71 -8.62
CA LYS A 51 11.84 -12.85 -7.68
C LYS A 51 10.46 -13.09 -7.10
N TYR A 52 9.65 -12.04 -6.99
CA TYR A 52 8.27 -12.14 -6.50
C TYR A 52 7.28 -12.46 -7.61
N ILE A 53 7.64 -12.19 -8.86
CA ILE A 53 6.88 -12.60 -10.04
C ILE A 53 6.74 -14.13 -10.12
N GLU A 54 7.72 -14.91 -9.64
CA GLU A 54 7.65 -16.39 -9.62
C GLU A 54 6.72 -16.96 -8.54
N GLU A 55 6.54 -16.26 -7.41
CA GLU A 55 5.63 -16.68 -6.32
C GLU A 55 4.16 -16.29 -6.56
N ILE A 56 3.93 -15.31 -7.44
CA ILE A 56 2.60 -14.95 -7.91
C ILE A 56 2.32 -15.86 -9.10
N GLN A 57 1.59 -16.97 -8.89
CA GLN A 57 1.15 -17.86 -9.98
C GLN A 57 0.53 -17.03 -11.11
N GLN A 58 1.30 -16.75 -12.15
CA GLN A 58 0.81 -16.06 -13.34
C GLN A 58 0.05 -17.08 -14.16
N PHE A 59 -1.28 -17.11 -14.04
CA PHE A 59 -2.10 -17.76 -15.06
C PHE A 59 -2.17 -16.81 -16.26
N ALA A 60 -1.35 -17.09 -17.26
CA ALA A 60 -1.35 -16.37 -18.53
C ALA A 60 -2.78 -16.32 -19.11
N GLY A 61 -3.37 -15.12 -19.14
CA GLY A 61 -4.70 -14.85 -19.71
C GLY A 61 -5.78 -14.44 -18.71
N ALA A 62 -5.58 -14.58 -17.40
CA ALA A 62 -6.57 -14.21 -16.38
C ALA A 62 -6.05 -13.23 -15.31
N ASP A 63 -4.76 -13.31 -14.97
CA ASP A 63 -4.17 -12.48 -13.92
C ASP A 63 -3.36 -11.32 -14.51
N GLY A 64 -3.80 -10.10 -14.20
CA GLY A 64 -3.13 -8.86 -14.59
C GLY A 64 -1.68 -8.81 -14.09
N TYR A 65 -0.87 -7.99 -14.77
CA TYR A 65 0.53 -7.76 -14.45
C TYR A 65 0.69 -7.29 -13.00
N ALA A 66 1.46 -8.04 -12.21
CA ALA A 66 1.76 -7.74 -10.81
C ALA A 66 3.21 -7.24 -10.67
N ILE A 67 3.39 -6.14 -9.92
CA ILE A 67 4.70 -5.47 -9.76
C ILE A 67 4.98 -5.30 -8.27
N LEU A 68 6.21 -5.61 -7.86
CA LEU A 68 6.66 -5.27 -6.51
C LEU A 68 7.10 -3.80 -6.46
N LEU A 69 6.45 -3.02 -5.60
CA LEU A 69 6.76 -1.62 -5.39
C LEU A 69 7.33 -1.40 -3.99
N GLU A 70 8.28 -0.48 -3.89
CA GLU A 70 8.90 -0.06 -2.64
C GLU A 70 9.08 1.47 -2.61
N GLY A 71 9.11 2.04 -1.41
CA GLY A 71 9.33 3.47 -1.24
C GLY A 71 8.98 3.95 0.16
N TYR A 72 8.40 5.15 0.25
CA TYR A 72 8.15 5.82 1.53
C TYR A 72 6.77 6.48 1.58
N LEU A 73 6.17 6.47 2.77
CA LEU A 73 4.94 7.21 3.03
C LEU A 73 5.19 8.71 2.97
N VAL A 74 4.28 9.41 2.29
CA VAL A 74 4.20 10.87 2.27
C VAL A 74 3.22 11.32 3.33
N GLU A 75 1.97 10.87 3.25
CA GLU A 75 0.92 11.26 4.20
C GLU A 75 -0.09 10.14 4.44
N PRO A 76 -0.41 9.78 5.70
CA PRO A 76 0.32 10.17 6.91
C PRO A 76 1.75 9.62 6.91
N GLN A 77 2.63 10.28 7.68
CA GLN A 77 4.05 9.88 7.79
C GLN A 77 4.28 8.58 8.57
N THR A 78 3.23 8.03 9.16
CA THR A 78 3.20 6.73 9.85
C THR A 78 1.93 6.00 9.45
N TYR A 79 1.92 4.67 9.54
CA TYR A 79 0.74 3.89 9.19
C TYR A 79 -0.48 4.29 10.05
N PRO A 80 -1.65 4.57 9.44
CA PRO A 80 -2.86 4.81 10.20
C PRO A 80 -3.20 3.60 11.09
N PRO A 81 -3.79 3.82 12.28
CA PRO A 81 -4.27 2.73 13.11
C PRO A 81 -5.18 1.77 12.34
N GLY A 82 -4.92 0.48 12.48
CA GLY A 82 -5.67 -0.60 11.84
C GLY A 82 -5.24 -0.96 10.41
N VAL A 83 -4.36 -0.18 9.77
CA VAL A 83 -3.67 -0.63 8.56
C VAL A 83 -2.60 -1.64 8.95
N GLN A 84 -2.69 -2.87 8.44
CA GLN A 84 -1.81 -3.99 8.78
C GLN A 84 -1.15 -4.60 7.55
N PHE A 85 0.00 -5.26 7.74
CA PHE A 85 0.65 -6.00 6.65
C PHE A 85 -0.27 -7.10 6.11
N LEU A 86 -0.09 -7.42 4.84
CA LEU A 86 -0.90 -8.35 4.02
C LEU A 86 -2.31 -7.85 3.68
N MET A 87 -2.71 -6.68 4.17
CA MET A 87 -3.96 -6.03 3.80
C MET A 87 -3.93 -5.57 2.34
N GLU A 88 -5.06 -5.68 1.65
CA GLU A 88 -5.25 -5.20 0.29
C GLU A 88 -6.13 -3.95 0.28
N GLY A 89 -5.80 -3.00 -0.58
CA GLY A 89 -6.55 -1.77 -0.77
C GLY A 89 -6.61 -1.39 -2.25
N GLU A 90 -7.53 -0.49 -2.57
CA GLU A 90 -7.59 0.15 -3.89
C GLU A 90 -6.44 1.14 -4.03
N ALA A 91 -5.80 1.17 -5.19
CA ALA A 91 -4.65 2.03 -5.42
C ALA A 91 -4.69 2.72 -6.78
N GLU A 92 -4.21 3.95 -6.79
CA GLU A 92 -3.93 4.75 -7.97
C GLU A 92 -2.44 5.08 -7.96
N ILE A 93 -1.69 4.59 -8.95
CA ILE A 93 -0.22 4.72 -8.98
C ILE A 93 0.23 5.30 -10.32
N GLN A 94 1.07 6.32 -10.27
CA GLN A 94 1.74 6.93 -11.41
C GLN A 94 3.19 6.44 -11.48
N LEU A 95 3.41 5.33 -12.20
CA LEU A 95 4.75 4.79 -12.46
C LEU A 95 5.43 5.47 -13.66
N VAL A 96 4.63 5.87 -14.66
CA VAL A 96 5.10 6.60 -15.85
C VAL A 96 4.51 8.01 -15.80
N LEU A 97 5.34 9.01 -16.10
CA LEU A 97 4.95 10.41 -16.04
C LEU A 97 3.67 10.66 -16.87
N GLY A 98 2.63 11.19 -16.23
CA GLY A 98 1.37 11.53 -16.88
C GLY A 98 0.35 10.40 -16.98
N MET A 99 0.65 9.17 -16.55
CA MET A 99 -0.30 8.04 -16.58
C MET A 99 -0.53 7.47 -15.19
N THR A 100 -1.77 7.58 -14.71
CA THR A 100 -2.22 6.97 -13.45
C THR A 100 -2.84 5.62 -13.74
N GLU A 101 -2.35 4.59 -13.07
CA GLU A 101 -2.82 3.21 -13.19
C GLU A 101 -3.66 2.86 -11.97
N PRO A 102 -4.96 2.55 -12.14
CA PRO A 102 -5.78 2.00 -11.07
C PRO A 102 -5.49 0.51 -10.87
N GLY A 103 -5.58 0.03 -9.65
CA GLY A 103 -5.37 -1.38 -9.33
C GLY A 103 -5.57 -1.70 -7.86
N ARG A 104 -5.08 -2.87 -7.46
CA ARG A 104 -5.06 -3.32 -6.07
C ARG A 104 -3.64 -3.33 -5.54
N PHE A 105 -3.46 -2.82 -4.33
CA PHE A 105 -2.16 -2.82 -3.65
C PHE A 105 -2.23 -3.67 -2.40
N LYS A 106 -1.41 -4.72 -2.36
CA LYS A 106 -1.22 -5.57 -1.18
C LYS A 106 -0.03 -5.09 -0.38
N LEU A 107 -0.27 -4.64 0.85
CA LEU A 107 0.78 -4.16 1.73
C LEU A 107 1.67 -5.33 2.19
N MET A 108 2.99 -5.16 2.10
CA MET A 108 3.98 -6.15 2.51
C MET A 108 4.84 -5.59 3.65
N PRO A 109 5.45 -6.45 4.49
CA PRO A 109 6.42 -6.00 5.48
C PRO A 109 7.56 -5.24 4.81
N ALA A 110 7.83 -4.03 5.28
CA ALA A 110 8.94 -3.19 4.83
C ALA A 110 10.00 -3.10 5.94
N VAL A 111 11.24 -3.44 5.62
CA VAL A 111 12.36 -3.34 6.56
C VAL A 111 12.98 -1.95 6.41
N GLN A 112 13.01 -1.18 7.50
CA GLN A 112 13.72 0.09 7.52
C GLN A 112 15.24 -0.18 7.53
N SER A 113 15.98 0.51 6.68
CA SER A 113 17.44 0.39 6.65
C SER A 113 18.02 0.86 8.00
N PRO A 114 18.90 0.07 8.64
CA PRO A 114 19.51 0.45 9.92
C PRO A 114 20.35 1.73 9.83
N TYR A 115 20.85 2.06 8.63
CA TYR A 115 21.59 3.30 8.40
C TYR A 115 20.71 4.54 8.46
N VAL A 116 19.44 4.45 8.05
CA VAL A 116 18.48 5.58 8.11
C VAL A 116 18.14 5.91 9.58
N HIS A 117 18.07 4.88 10.42
CA HIS A 117 17.84 5.04 11.86
C HIS A 117 19.02 5.73 12.56
N LEU A 118 20.26 5.41 12.15
CA LEU A 118 21.48 5.99 12.75
C LEU A 118 21.68 7.48 12.46
N VAL A 119 21.08 8.03 11.40
CA VAL A 119 21.17 9.47 11.06
C VAL A 119 20.01 10.30 11.64
N GLY A 120 19.12 9.69 12.44
CA GLY A 120 18.02 10.39 13.10
C GLY A 120 16.92 10.90 12.15
N ILE A 121 16.78 10.29 10.96
CA ILE A 121 15.70 10.62 10.04
C ILE A 121 14.46 9.79 10.41
N ASP A 122 13.78 10.20 11.49
CA ASP A 122 12.53 9.58 11.97
C ASP A 122 11.31 9.90 11.09
N LEU A 123 11.50 10.71 10.04
CA LEU A 123 10.41 11.30 9.22
C LEU A 123 10.00 10.48 8.00
N ILE A 124 10.60 9.31 7.76
CA ILE A 124 10.32 8.47 6.58
C ILE A 124 9.95 7.04 6.97
N THR A 125 8.66 6.74 6.93
CA THR A 125 8.16 5.37 7.09
C THR A 125 8.24 4.62 5.77
N PRO A 126 8.99 3.51 5.68
CA PRO A 126 9.07 2.73 4.46
C PRO A 126 7.75 2.02 4.18
N ILE A 127 7.41 1.91 2.89
CA ILE A 127 6.28 1.13 2.40
C ILE A 127 6.75 0.19 1.30
N LYS A 128 6.23 -1.03 1.32
CA LYS A 128 6.46 -2.06 0.32
C LYS A 128 5.16 -2.77 0.03
N GLY A 129 4.91 -3.16 -1.21
CA GLY A 129 3.72 -3.92 -1.55
C GLY A 129 3.68 -4.40 -2.99
N ILE A 130 2.74 -5.30 -3.26
CA ILE A 130 2.50 -5.83 -4.60
C ILE A 130 1.33 -5.05 -5.19
N PHE A 131 1.55 -4.42 -6.34
CA PHE A 131 0.52 -3.75 -7.12
C PHE A 131 0.05 -4.66 -8.25
N ARG A 132 -1.25 -4.86 -8.37
CA ARG A 132 -1.90 -5.59 -9.47
C ARG A 132 -2.77 -4.62 -10.23
N ARG A 133 -2.48 -4.45 -11.52
CA ARG A 133 -3.29 -3.62 -12.42
C ARG A 133 -4.67 -4.25 -12.62
N ASN A 134 -5.71 -3.41 -12.63
CA ASN A 134 -7.05 -3.82 -13.03
C ASN A 134 -7.19 -3.90 -14.55
#